data_AF-D5RE85-F1
#
_entry.id   AF-D5RE85-F1
#
_cell.length_a   1.000
_cell.length_b   1.000
_cell.length_c   1.000
_cell.angle_alpha   90.00
_cell.angle_beta   90.00
_cell.angle_gamma   90.00
#
_symmetry.space_group_name_H-M   'P 1'
#
loop_
_entity.id
_entity.type
_entity.pdbx_description
1 polymer ?
#
loop_
_entity_poly.entity_id
_entity_poly.type
_entity_poly.pdbx_seq_one_letter_code
_entity_poly.pdbx_strand_id
1 'polypeptide(L)'
;MKLINFIYYNRRVKKMTDKKILFVKGYFRNKLLRKTITFIMLLLFSFNIFAEVVPDPASIGTRATKTASGVDQLDIATPNKNGTSYNSLKELQVSEQGLILNNNKDIVVNTKTAGYVARNRNLDNSAAANLIITEVTGKNRTNINGTVEVAGKRADLVMANRNGIYVNGGNFLNTDRVTLTTGSLQMKNGDLVGIDVSQGQIGIGGKGLDALGLTELELLGKTIDIAGIIKTSKETRLLVSAGGQTYEYKTKEVKSKGETYEGIAIDGKAVGSMYAGKIDIISNDKGAGVNTKGDLVSVDDIVLTANGDITTVKVDSGKDLKYKTTQKVKMNGKTTVAKKVKIKAKETEINAKVVTGYLEKALGKKSLDIESEKTNITAKIEAQGKIRINSNQIQNSGEIFATEKVNIAGNKLNNNNGEIRSNQKIEINTKEASNVKGYILSDGLTKEDVKKEENKNTKNTEEVKNKEKGINITGDLDNTEGVIRGREISLGNLTGNNKGKIDSIGAL
;
A
#
# COMPACT_ATOMS: atom_id res chain seq x y z
N MET A 1 14.20 87.55 -43.89
CA MET A 1 14.88 87.96 -42.65
C MET A 1 13.86 87.91 -41.50
N LYS A 2 14.10 87.04 -40.49
CA LYS A 2 13.66 87.08 -39.07
C LYS A 2 12.18 87.40 -38.73
N LEU A 3 11.43 86.45 -38.14
CA LEU A 3 11.25 86.15 -36.69
C LEU A 3 10.16 86.99 -35.95
N ILE A 4 9.15 86.28 -35.42
CA ILE A 4 8.47 86.41 -34.10
C ILE A 4 7.45 87.54 -33.84
N ASN A 5 6.20 87.12 -33.56
CA ASN A 5 5.32 87.44 -32.40
C ASN A 5 3.98 86.72 -32.67
N PHE A 6 3.55 85.58 -32.11
CA PHE A 6 3.53 84.93 -30.78
C PHE A 6 2.64 85.62 -29.72
N ILE A 7 1.68 84.82 -29.22
CA ILE A 7 1.04 84.83 -27.89
C ILE A 7 0.08 85.99 -27.65
N TYR A 8 -1.24 85.73 -27.67
CA TYR A 8 -2.17 86.17 -26.60
C TYR A 8 -3.62 85.73 -26.91
N TYR A 9 -3.90 84.44 -27.15
CA TYR A 9 -5.32 84.01 -27.17
C TYR A 9 -5.62 82.60 -26.63
N ASN A 10 -4.62 81.73 -26.47
CA ASN A 10 -4.89 80.30 -26.17
C ASN A 10 -4.69 79.86 -24.71
N ARG A 11 -4.80 80.77 -23.72
CA ARG A 11 -4.58 80.42 -22.30
C ARG A 11 -5.83 80.37 -21.40
N ARG A 12 -7.01 80.82 -21.84
CA ARG A 12 -8.22 80.83 -20.98
C ARG A 12 -9.17 79.65 -21.17
N VAL A 13 -9.13 78.91 -22.29
CA VAL A 13 -10.07 77.78 -22.50
C VAL A 13 -9.55 76.46 -21.90
N LYS A 14 -8.24 76.32 -21.65
CA LYS A 14 -7.64 75.06 -21.17
C LYS A 14 -7.73 74.84 -19.65
N LYS A 15 -7.96 75.88 -18.85
CA LYS A 15 -8.00 75.77 -17.37
C LYS A 15 -9.34 75.29 -16.80
N MET A 16 -10.44 75.40 -17.54
CA MET A 16 -11.77 74.99 -17.07
C MET A 16 -12.06 73.49 -17.32
N THR A 17 -11.41 72.88 -18.30
CA THR A 17 -11.57 71.44 -18.62
C THR A 17 -10.76 70.53 -17.70
N ASP A 18 -9.57 70.96 -17.26
CA ASP A 18 -8.70 70.11 -16.43
C ASP A 18 -9.23 69.88 -15.00
N LYS A 19 -9.91 70.86 -14.38
CA LYS A 19 -10.45 70.68 -13.02
C LYS A 19 -11.63 69.68 -12.97
N LYS A 20 -12.50 69.67 -13.98
CA LYS A 20 -13.59 68.68 -14.07
C LYS A 20 -13.05 67.28 -14.36
N ILE A 21 -12.03 67.15 -15.21
CA ILE A 21 -11.40 65.86 -15.53
C ILE A 21 -10.64 65.30 -14.31
N LEU A 22 -9.95 66.15 -13.52
CA LEU A 22 -9.30 65.73 -12.28
C LEU A 22 -10.30 65.31 -11.19
N PHE A 23 -11.43 66.01 -11.07
CA PHE A 23 -12.46 65.68 -10.08
C PHE A 23 -13.16 64.35 -10.42
N VAL A 24 -13.47 64.10 -11.70
CA VAL A 24 -14.04 62.82 -12.16
C VAL A 24 -13.01 61.69 -12.02
N LYS A 25 -11.74 61.89 -12.41
CA LYS A 25 -10.69 60.88 -12.20
C LYS A 25 -10.47 60.56 -10.71
N GLY A 26 -10.47 61.55 -9.82
CA GLY A 26 -10.34 61.32 -8.37
C GLY A 26 -11.55 60.60 -7.75
N TYR A 27 -12.77 60.98 -8.15
CA TYR A 27 -14.01 60.38 -7.67
C TYR A 27 -14.17 58.92 -8.12
N PHE A 28 -13.84 58.61 -9.39
CA PHE A 28 -13.84 57.23 -9.90
C PHE A 28 -12.71 56.39 -9.33
N ARG A 29 -11.51 56.95 -9.15
CA ARG A 29 -10.38 56.21 -8.56
C ARG A 29 -10.64 55.83 -7.11
N ASN A 30 -11.26 56.69 -6.31
CA ASN A 30 -11.66 56.37 -4.93
C ASN A 30 -12.82 55.37 -4.85
N LYS A 31 -13.79 55.41 -5.78
CA LYS A 31 -14.89 54.44 -5.84
C LYS A 31 -14.40 53.06 -6.30
N LEU A 32 -13.46 53.02 -7.23
CA LEU A 32 -12.82 51.78 -7.68
C LEU A 32 -11.89 51.21 -6.61
N LEU A 33 -11.07 52.04 -5.94
CA LEU A 33 -10.23 51.62 -4.81
C LEU A 33 -11.06 51.07 -3.66
N ARG A 34 -12.17 51.73 -3.29
CA ARG A 34 -13.09 51.21 -2.27
C ARG A 34 -13.69 49.88 -2.68
N LYS A 35 -14.14 49.74 -3.94
CA LYS A 35 -14.68 48.47 -4.44
C LYS A 35 -13.63 47.34 -4.45
N THR A 36 -12.38 47.64 -4.81
CA THR A 36 -11.29 46.65 -4.77
C THR A 36 -10.89 46.29 -3.33
N ILE A 37 -10.85 47.25 -2.40
CA ILE A 37 -10.60 46.97 -0.99
C ILE A 37 -11.75 46.16 -0.37
N THR A 38 -13.01 46.49 -0.69
CA THR A 38 -14.17 45.70 -0.25
C THR A 38 -14.17 44.31 -0.86
N PHE A 39 -13.76 44.13 -2.11
CA PHE A 39 -13.64 42.82 -2.77
C PHE A 39 -12.50 41.97 -2.17
N ILE A 40 -11.35 42.58 -1.87
CA ILE A 40 -10.23 41.93 -1.16
C ILE A 40 -10.64 41.60 0.28
N MET A 41 -11.33 42.50 0.98
CA MET A 41 -11.91 42.20 2.29
C MET A 41 -12.95 41.08 2.22
N LEU A 42 -13.83 41.03 1.22
CA LEU A 42 -14.78 39.93 1.02
C LEU A 42 -14.07 38.59 0.78
N LEU A 43 -12.93 38.59 0.07
CA LEU A 43 -12.06 37.44 -0.15
C LEU A 43 -11.28 37.03 1.11
N LEU A 44 -11.00 37.97 2.01
CA LEU A 44 -10.38 37.70 3.32
C LEU A 44 -11.42 37.31 4.40
N PHE A 45 -12.71 37.55 4.16
CA PHE A 45 -13.82 37.20 5.06
C PHE A 45 -14.56 35.91 4.68
N SER A 46 -14.13 35.18 3.64
CA SER A 46 -14.58 33.80 3.42
C SER A 46 -13.85 32.84 4.37
N PHE A 47 -13.88 33.12 5.67
CA PHE A 47 -13.75 32.04 6.63
C PHE A 47 -15.03 31.23 6.49
N ASN A 48 -14.92 30.07 5.84
CA ASN A 48 -15.91 29.05 6.07
C ASN A 48 -15.85 28.71 7.57
N ILE A 49 -16.75 29.29 8.36
CA ILE A 49 -16.97 28.88 9.75
C ILE A 49 -17.77 27.58 9.67
N PHE A 50 -17.16 26.51 9.17
CA PHE A 50 -17.68 25.18 9.43
C PHE A 50 -17.32 24.85 10.88
N ALA A 51 -18.32 24.44 11.66
CA ALA A 51 -18.06 23.89 12.97
C ALA A 51 -17.28 22.59 12.78
N GLU A 52 -16.12 22.52 13.40
CA GLU A 52 -15.14 21.46 13.19
C GLU A 52 -15.65 20.10 13.73
N VAL A 53 -16.41 20.12 14.83
CA VAL A 53 -17.09 18.93 15.37
C VAL A 53 -18.52 19.28 15.76
N VAL A 54 -19.50 18.56 15.21
CA VAL A 54 -20.93 18.80 15.46
C VAL A 54 -21.59 17.50 15.89
N PRO A 55 -21.95 17.35 17.18
CA PRO A 55 -22.75 16.21 17.65
C PRO A 55 -24.09 16.12 16.94
N ASP A 56 -24.53 14.89 16.65
CA ASP A 56 -25.89 14.66 16.21
C ASP A 56 -26.85 15.00 17.37
N PRO A 57 -27.92 15.79 17.16
CA PRO A 57 -28.93 16.01 18.19
C PRO A 57 -29.53 14.70 18.75
N ALA A 58 -29.49 13.60 17.99
CA ALA A 58 -29.89 12.28 18.46
C ALA A 58 -28.84 11.60 19.36
N SER A 59 -27.60 12.09 19.40
CA SER A 59 -26.53 11.56 20.26
C SER A 59 -26.69 12.09 21.68
N ILE A 60 -27.21 11.25 22.58
CA ILE A 60 -27.37 11.61 23.99
C ILE A 60 -26.00 11.60 24.68
N GLY A 61 -25.67 12.70 25.35
CA GLY A 61 -24.47 12.83 26.18
C GLY A 61 -23.23 13.31 25.42
N THR A 62 -23.12 13.11 24.11
CA THR A 62 -21.99 13.63 23.33
C THR A 62 -22.01 15.16 23.30
N ARG A 63 -20.92 15.81 23.72
CA ARG A 63 -20.82 17.28 23.69
C ARG A 63 -19.53 17.74 23.04
N ALA A 64 -19.64 18.60 22.03
CA ALA A 64 -18.50 19.32 21.47
C ALA A 64 -18.24 20.62 22.25
N THR A 65 -16.98 20.90 22.52
CA THR A 65 -16.48 22.11 23.18
C THR A 65 -15.06 22.40 22.67
N LYS A 66 -14.42 23.43 23.21
CA LYS A 66 -12.99 23.65 23.05
C LYS A 66 -12.29 23.51 24.39
N THR A 67 -11.05 23.03 24.33
CA THR A 67 -10.10 23.05 25.45
C THR A 67 -9.71 24.49 25.78
N ALA A 68 -9.06 24.71 26.93
CA ALA A 68 -8.55 26.03 27.30
C ALA A 68 -7.50 26.58 26.31
N SER A 69 -6.78 25.69 25.62
CA SER A 69 -5.80 26.03 24.58
C SER A 69 -6.42 26.21 23.18
N GLY A 70 -7.74 26.08 23.04
CA GLY A 70 -8.47 26.32 21.80
C GLY A 70 -8.57 25.11 20.84
N VAL A 71 -7.96 23.97 21.19
CA VAL A 71 -8.10 22.68 20.49
C VAL A 71 -9.53 22.18 20.64
N ASP A 72 -10.13 21.62 19.59
CA ASP A 72 -11.46 21.03 19.65
C ASP A 72 -11.49 19.81 20.57
N GLN A 73 -12.61 19.67 21.29
CA GLN A 73 -12.80 18.62 22.27
C GLN A 73 -14.20 18.01 22.12
N LEU A 74 -14.24 16.68 22.12
CA LEU A 74 -15.45 15.90 22.24
C LEU A 74 -15.49 15.26 23.64
N ASP A 75 -16.37 15.76 24.50
CA ASP A 75 -16.78 15.05 25.70
C ASP A 75 -17.61 13.84 25.26
N ILE A 76 -16.99 12.66 25.30
CA ILE A 76 -17.61 11.43 24.83
C ILE A 76 -18.85 11.09 25.67
N ALA A 77 -19.82 10.42 25.05
CA ALA A 77 -21.00 9.90 25.73
C ALA A 77 -20.62 8.87 26.80
N THR A 78 -21.49 8.72 27.80
CA THR A 78 -21.34 7.72 28.86
C THR A 78 -21.19 6.32 28.26
N PRO A 79 -20.09 5.59 28.56
CA PRO A 79 -19.90 4.25 28.05
C PRO A 79 -20.96 3.28 28.54
N ASN A 80 -21.30 2.30 27.70
CA ASN A 80 -22.18 1.21 28.09
C ASN A 80 -21.50 0.26 29.11
N LYS A 81 -22.21 -0.79 29.55
CA LYS A 81 -21.69 -1.78 30.52
C LYS A 81 -20.41 -2.50 30.07
N ASN A 82 -20.14 -2.53 28.78
CA ASN A 82 -18.97 -3.18 28.17
C ASN A 82 -17.84 -2.18 27.86
N GLY A 83 -18.02 -0.90 28.20
CA GLY A 83 -17.02 0.15 28.01
C GLY A 83 -17.01 0.77 26.61
N THR A 84 -18.05 0.56 25.81
CA THR A 84 -18.20 1.22 24.49
C THR A 84 -18.89 2.57 24.67
N SER A 85 -18.22 3.65 24.26
CA SER A 85 -18.82 4.98 24.10
C SER A 85 -19.13 5.22 22.62
N TYR A 86 -20.41 5.40 22.29
CA TYR A 86 -20.86 5.65 20.94
C TYR A 86 -21.29 7.11 20.76
N ASN A 87 -20.63 7.80 19.82
CA ASN A 87 -20.76 9.23 19.60
C ASN A 87 -21.19 9.47 18.15
N SER A 88 -22.46 9.85 17.94
CA SER A 88 -22.98 10.17 16.62
C SER A 88 -22.82 11.65 16.34
N LEU A 89 -22.34 11.99 15.13
CA LEU A 89 -21.94 13.35 14.75
C LEU A 89 -22.57 13.72 13.39
N LYS A 90 -23.01 14.97 13.23
CA LYS A 90 -23.31 15.51 11.89
C LYS A 90 -22.05 15.88 11.12
N GLU A 91 -21.00 16.28 11.83
CA GLU A 91 -19.74 16.69 11.24
C GLU A 91 -18.56 16.34 12.16
N LEU A 92 -17.48 15.88 11.56
CA LEU A 92 -16.21 15.63 12.22
C LEU A 92 -15.09 15.99 11.24
N GLN A 93 -14.43 17.09 11.52
CA GLN A 93 -13.19 17.55 10.91
C GLN A 93 -12.15 17.64 12.03
N VAL A 94 -10.90 17.29 11.73
CA VAL A 94 -9.77 17.48 12.63
C VAL A 94 -8.78 18.38 11.91
N SER A 95 -8.62 19.59 12.43
CA SER A 95 -7.65 20.59 11.98
C SER A 95 -6.23 20.18 12.36
N GLU A 96 -5.27 21.00 11.97
CA GLU A 96 -3.86 20.79 12.32
C GLU A 96 -3.61 20.96 13.84
N GLN A 97 -4.50 21.68 14.54
CA GLN A 97 -4.49 21.85 15.99
C GLN A 97 -4.90 20.56 16.73
N GLY A 98 -5.61 19.65 16.06
CA GLY A 98 -6.00 18.35 16.58
C GLY A 98 -7.38 18.31 17.24
N LEU A 99 -7.70 17.13 17.79
CA LEU A 99 -8.96 16.81 18.46
C LEU A 99 -8.69 16.04 19.75
N ILE A 100 -9.29 16.49 20.84
CA ILE A 100 -9.34 15.75 22.10
C ILE A 100 -10.62 14.92 22.20
N LEU A 101 -10.48 13.61 22.35
CA LEU A 101 -11.56 12.72 22.78
C LEU A 101 -11.48 12.60 24.30
N ASN A 102 -12.36 13.28 25.02
CA ASN A 102 -12.25 13.42 26.48
C ASN A 102 -12.81 12.18 27.21
N ASN A 103 -11.94 11.20 27.46
CA ASN A 103 -12.22 9.99 28.25
C ASN A 103 -11.74 10.13 29.71
N ASN A 104 -11.63 11.37 30.20
CA ASN A 104 -11.06 11.67 31.51
C ASN A 104 -12.13 11.68 32.62
N LYS A 105 -11.91 10.89 33.67
CA LYS A 105 -12.73 10.90 34.89
C LYS A 105 -12.17 11.78 36.00
N ASP A 106 -10.86 11.96 36.01
CA ASP A 106 -10.13 12.72 37.02
C ASP A 106 -10.39 14.21 36.83
N ILE A 107 -10.26 15.01 37.90
CA ILE A 107 -10.56 16.46 37.87
C ILE A 107 -9.92 17.15 36.65
N VAL A 108 -8.67 16.79 36.37
CA VAL A 108 -7.91 17.25 35.21
C VAL A 108 -6.88 16.18 34.81
N VAL A 109 -6.58 16.08 33.52
CA VAL A 109 -5.48 15.27 32.98
C VAL A 109 -4.64 16.13 32.05
N ASN A 110 -3.33 15.89 32.02
CA ASN A 110 -2.45 16.55 31.05
C ASN A 110 -2.40 15.73 29.75
N THR A 111 -2.69 16.38 28.63
CA THR A 111 -2.63 15.83 27.27
C THR A 111 -1.43 16.41 26.53
N LYS A 112 -0.94 15.71 25.52
CA LYS A 112 0.19 16.18 24.69
C LYS A 112 -0.24 17.29 23.73
N THR A 113 -1.49 17.26 23.27
CA THR A 113 -2.01 18.16 22.24
C THR A 113 -2.58 19.44 22.83
N ALA A 114 -3.32 19.36 23.94
CA ALA A 114 -4.06 20.51 24.47
C ALA A 114 -3.61 20.97 25.86
N GLY A 115 -2.61 20.30 26.47
CA GLY A 115 -2.26 20.51 27.86
C GLY A 115 -3.35 19.99 28.80
N TYR A 116 -3.68 20.76 29.84
CA TYR A 116 -4.67 20.33 30.83
C TYR A 116 -6.10 20.30 30.28
N VAL A 117 -6.73 19.12 30.36
CA VAL A 117 -8.11 18.86 29.97
C VAL A 117 -8.91 18.49 31.21
N ALA A 118 -9.98 19.25 31.48
CA ALA A 118 -10.88 19.01 32.61
C ALA A 118 -11.69 17.73 32.43
N ARG A 119 -12.19 17.19 33.55
CA ARG A 119 -13.01 15.98 33.59
C ARG A 119 -14.22 16.03 32.63
N ASN A 120 -14.49 14.91 31.97
CA ASN A 120 -15.74 14.71 31.25
C ASN A 120 -16.84 14.29 32.24
N ARG A 121 -17.80 15.19 32.48
CA ARG A 121 -18.90 14.96 33.44
C ARG A 121 -19.86 13.83 33.02
N ASN A 122 -19.86 13.42 31.75
CA ASN A 122 -20.62 12.25 31.31
C ASN A 122 -20.11 10.94 31.93
N LEU A 123 -18.90 10.95 32.50
CA LEU A 123 -18.24 9.79 33.09
C LEU A 123 -18.32 9.74 34.63
N ASP A 124 -19.04 10.69 35.25
CA ASP A 124 -19.12 10.82 36.72
C ASP A 124 -19.65 9.56 37.40
N ASN A 125 -20.62 8.90 36.77
CA ASN A 125 -21.29 7.71 37.31
C ASN A 125 -21.00 6.45 36.49
N SER A 126 -19.93 6.42 35.70
CA SER A 126 -19.57 5.28 34.85
C SER A 126 -18.06 5.00 34.86
N ALA A 127 -17.64 3.88 34.27
CA ALA A 127 -16.23 3.67 33.94
C ALA A 127 -15.84 4.50 32.71
N ALA A 128 -14.55 4.82 32.57
CA ALA A 128 -14.03 5.38 31.32
C ALA A 128 -14.14 4.34 30.20
N ALA A 129 -14.29 4.80 28.96
CA ALA A 129 -14.42 3.96 27.79
C ALA A 129 -13.18 3.10 27.58
N ASN A 130 -13.37 1.87 27.10
CA ASN A 130 -12.32 1.05 26.50
C ASN A 130 -12.36 1.16 24.97
N LEU A 131 -13.51 1.50 24.40
CA LEU A 131 -13.72 1.74 22.97
C LEU A 131 -14.50 3.05 22.79
N ILE A 132 -13.98 3.95 21.97
CA ILE A 132 -14.65 5.19 21.55
C ILE A 132 -14.99 5.06 20.07
N ILE A 133 -16.27 5.18 19.76
CA ILE A 133 -16.79 5.18 18.39
C ILE A 133 -17.24 6.59 18.06
N THR A 134 -16.77 7.14 16.95
CA THR A 134 -17.33 8.35 16.33
C THR A 134 -17.94 7.96 14.98
N GLU A 135 -19.24 8.16 14.81
CA GLU A 135 -19.93 7.90 13.55
C GLU A 135 -20.53 9.18 12.98
N VAL A 136 -20.11 9.55 11.78
CA VAL A 136 -20.68 10.70 11.06
C VAL A 136 -21.93 10.26 10.29
N THR A 137 -23.08 10.82 10.67
CA THR A 137 -24.40 10.60 10.02
C THR A 137 -24.78 11.74 9.07
N GLY A 138 -23.99 12.82 9.03
CA GLY A 138 -24.14 13.92 8.08
C GLY A 138 -23.69 13.56 6.67
N LYS A 139 -23.54 14.58 5.81
CA LYS A 139 -23.21 14.42 4.38
C LYS A 139 -21.74 14.66 4.04
N ASN A 140 -20.99 15.27 4.95
CA ASN A 140 -19.59 15.63 4.72
C ASN A 140 -18.67 14.46 5.05
N ARG A 141 -17.60 14.31 4.27
CA ARG A 141 -16.48 13.43 4.61
C ARG A 141 -15.72 13.96 5.84
N THR A 142 -14.98 13.09 6.52
CA THR A 142 -14.12 13.48 7.63
C THR A 142 -12.71 13.76 7.12
N ASN A 143 -12.16 14.95 7.39
CA ASN A 143 -10.75 15.24 7.14
C ASN A 143 -9.97 15.18 8.47
N ILE A 144 -8.81 14.52 8.49
CA ILE A 144 -7.92 14.42 9.65
C ILE A 144 -6.55 15.00 9.30
N ASN A 145 -6.31 16.24 9.72
CA ASN A 145 -5.09 17.00 9.39
C ASN A 145 -4.13 17.16 10.57
N GLY A 146 -4.48 16.65 11.74
CA GLY A 146 -3.70 16.75 12.97
C GLY A 146 -3.94 15.60 13.92
N THR A 147 -3.47 15.76 15.16
CA THR A 147 -3.52 14.74 16.20
C THR A 147 -4.94 14.46 16.68
N VAL A 148 -5.33 13.19 16.80
CA VAL A 148 -6.49 12.76 17.60
C VAL A 148 -5.97 12.12 18.88
N GLU A 149 -6.26 12.72 20.04
CA GLU A 149 -5.77 12.27 21.33
C GLU A 149 -6.90 11.90 22.29
N VAL A 150 -6.80 10.72 22.89
CA VAL A 150 -7.69 10.33 23.99
C VAL A 150 -7.17 10.90 25.31
N ALA A 151 -7.91 11.85 25.90
CA ALA A 151 -7.57 12.37 27.22
C ALA A 151 -8.01 11.38 28.32
N GLY A 152 -7.14 11.14 29.31
CA GLY A 152 -7.44 10.26 30.44
C GLY A 152 -7.13 8.80 30.13
N LYS A 153 -8.07 7.89 30.42
CA LYS A 153 -7.84 6.46 30.23
C LYS A 153 -7.71 6.14 28.73
N ARG A 154 -6.68 5.37 28.38
CA ARG A 154 -6.47 4.82 27.03
C ARG A 154 -7.71 4.06 26.53
N ALA A 155 -8.04 4.22 25.25
CA ALA A 155 -9.13 3.52 24.60
C ALA A 155 -8.83 3.24 23.11
N ASP A 156 -9.44 2.20 22.55
CA ASP A 156 -9.46 1.93 21.12
C ASP A 156 -10.39 2.93 20.41
N LEU A 157 -10.11 3.21 19.13
CA LEU A 157 -10.88 4.16 18.32
C LEU A 157 -11.47 3.49 17.08
N VAL A 158 -12.77 3.73 16.85
CA VAL A 158 -13.43 3.47 15.55
C VAL A 158 -13.99 4.79 15.04
N MET A 159 -13.45 5.28 13.93
CA MET A 159 -13.93 6.49 13.26
C MET A 159 -14.62 6.09 11.96
N ALA A 160 -15.93 6.25 11.92
CA ALA A 160 -16.79 5.81 10.83
C ALA A 160 -17.41 7.00 10.09
N ASN A 161 -17.23 7.05 8.77
CA ASN A 161 -17.92 8.02 7.93
C ASN A 161 -18.15 7.43 6.53
N ARG A 162 -19.41 7.11 6.22
CA ARG A 162 -19.80 6.52 4.93
C ARG A 162 -19.57 7.44 3.72
N ASN A 163 -19.44 8.76 3.94
CA ASN A 163 -19.13 9.72 2.88
C ASN A 163 -17.63 9.75 2.54
N GLY A 164 -16.79 9.14 3.37
CA GLY A 164 -15.35 9.05 3.18
C GLY A 164 -14.55 9.62 4.36
N ILE A 165 -13.28 9.24 4.41
CA ILE A 165 -12.29 9.71 5.38
C ILE A 165 -11.03 10.12 4.62
N TYR A 166 -10.48 11.29 4.91
CA TYR A 166 -9.23 11.77 4.30
C TYR A 166 -8.25 12.18 5.38
N VAL A 167 -7.10 11.50 5.48
CA VAL A 167 -6.05 11.79 6.45
C VAL A 167 -4.89 12.48 5.74
N ASN A 168 -4.42 13.61 6.24
CA ASN A 168 -3.30 14.34 5.65
C ASN A 168 -2.44 15.00 6.74
N GLY A 169 -1.56 14.20 7.35
CA GLY A 169 -0.75 14.60 8.50
C GLY A 169 -1.37 14.22 9.86
N GLY A 170 -2.33 13.28 9.86
CA GLY A 170 -2.94 12.78 11.08
C GLY A 170 -1.98 11.93 11.91
N ASN A 171 -2.18 11.95 13.23
CA ASN A 171 -1.57 11.00 14.15
C ASN A 171 -2.53 10.68 15.30
N PHE A 172 -2.28 9.59 16.02
CA PHE A 172 -3.16 9.11 17.09
C PHE A 172 -2.40 8.91 18.39
N LEU A 173 -2.91 9.47 19.49
CA LEU A 173 -2.26 9.44 20.80
C LEU A 173 -3.16 8.80 21.87
N ASN A 174 -2.52 8.06 22.77
CA ASN A 174 -3.15 7.35 23.89
C ASN A 174 -4.26 6.39 23.44
N THR A 175 -3.97 5.64 22.38
CA THR A 175 -4.83 4.59 21.81
C THR A 175 -3.94 3.47 21.28
N ASP A 176 -4.40 2.22 21.41
CA ASP A 176 -3.66 1.05 20.93
C ASP A 176 -4.12 0.65 19.52
N ARG A 177 -5.43 0.67 19.28
CA ARG A 177 -6.04 0.32 18.00
C ARG A 177 -6.86 1.46 17.41
N VAL A 178 -6.68 1.69 16.12
CA VAL A 178 -7.50 2.62 15.33
C VAL A 178 -8.08 1.92 14.11
N THR A 179 -9.40 1.99 13.97
CA THR A 179 -10.14 1.58 12.77
C THR A 179 -10.74 2.82 12.10
N LEU A 180 -10.27 3.14 10.90
CA LEU A 180 -10.88 4.14 10.02
C LEU A 180 -11.75 3.40 9.00
N THR A 181 -13.04 3.72 8.96
CA THR A 181 -13.99 2.99 8.11
C THR A 181 -14.98 3.87 7.39
N THR A 182 -15.34 3.49 6.17
CA THR A 182 -16.49 4.05 5.43
C THR A 182 -17.71 3.13 5.48
N GLY A 183 -17.64 2.05 6.25
CA GLY A 183 -18.75 1.14 6.48
C GLY A 183 -19.78 1.66 7.48
N SER A 184 -20.99 1.12 7.41
CA SER A 184 -21.99 1.25 8.47
C SER A 184 -21.64 0.33 9.65
N LEU A 185 -21.88 0.82 10.86
CA LEU A 185 -21.58 0.07 12.07
C LEU A 185 -22.74 -0.85 12.44
N GLN A 186 -22.44 -2.14 12.64
CA GLN A 186 -23.40 -3.12 13.11
C GLN A 186 -23.29 -3.19 14.63
N MET A 187 -24.27 -2.58 15.31
CA MET A 187 -24.34 -2.51 16.76
C MET A 187 -25.32 -3.56 17.30
N LYS A 188 -24.94 -4.28 18.36
CA LYS A 188 -25.81 -5.23 19.08
C LYS A 188 -25.70 -4.99 20.58
N ASN A 189 -26.83 -4.72 21.23
CA ASN A 189 -26.88 -4.41 22.67
C ASN A 189 -25.92 -3.28 23.09
N GLY A 190 -25.69 -2.30 22.20
CA GLY A 190 -24.79 -1.18 22.42
C GLY A 190 -23.31 -1.44 22.08
N ASP A 191 -22.93 -2.64 21.65
CA ASP A 191 -21.56 -2.97 21.24
C ASP A 191 -21.39 -3.12 19.74
N LEU A 192 -20.20 -2.78 19.26
CA LEU A 192 -19.80 -3.02 17.87
C LEU A 192 -19.51 -4.51 17.66
N VAL A 193 -20.33 -5.16 16.83
CA VAL A 193 -20.13 -6.55 16.44
C VAL A 193 -19.51 -6.67 15.06
N GLY A 194 -19.75 -5.70 14.18
CA GLY A 194 -19.16 -5.71 12.86
C GLY A 194 -19.33 -4.40 12.10
N ILE A 195 -18.73 -4.36 10.92
CA ILE A 195 -18.69 -3.21 10.03
C ILE A 195 -19.09 -3.70 8.65
N ASP A 196 -20.05 -3.04 8.04
CA ASP A 196 -20.56 -3.35 6.71
C ASP A 196 -20.11 -2.25 5.73
N VAL A 197 -19.17 -2.58 4.85
CA VAL A 197 -18.66 -1.64 3.84
C VAL A 197 -19.38 -1.86 2.53
N SER A 198 -19.82 -0.75 1.92
CA SER A 198 -20.52 -0.74 0.63
C SER A 198 -20.14 0.48 -0.23
N GLN A 199 -19.70 1.57 0.40
CA GLN A 199 -19.39 2.83 -0.28
C GLN A 199 -18.32 3.63 0.47
N GLY A 200 -17.91 4.76 -0.11
CA GLY A 200 -17.00 5.73 0.50
C GLY A 200 -15.52 5.39 0.29
N GLN A 201 -14.71 6.44 0.18
CA GLN A 201 -13.27 6.34 -0.02
C GLN A 201 -12.52 6.69 1.27
N ILE A 202 -11.43 5.96 1.54
CA ILE A 202 -10.39 6.38 2.49
C ILE A 202 -9.21 6.92 1.68
N GLY A 203 -8.77 8.14 1.95
CA GLY A 203 -7.59 8.73 1.32
C GLY A 203 -6.51 9.06 2.35
N ILE A 204 -5.26 8.70 2.05
CA ILE A 204 -4.07 9.18 2.77
C ILE A 204 -3.36 10.20 1.87
N GLY A 205 -3.44 11.46 2.25
CA GLY A 205 -2.84 12.61 1.55
C GLY A 205 -1.32 12.65 1.64
N GLY A 206 -0.72 13.62 0.96
CA GLY A 206 0.73 13.73 0.80
C GLY A 206 1.52 13.91 2.11
N LYS A 207 0.91 14.49 3.15
CA LYS A 207 1.53 14.59 4.49
C LYS A 207 1.53 13.25 5.25
N GLY A 208 0.83 12.23 4.74
CA GLY A 208 0.84 10.88 5.29
C GLY A 208 -0.02 10.68 6.54
N LEU A 209 0.25 9.58 7.23
CA LEU A 209 -0.36 9.17 8.49
C LEU A 209 0.73 8.60 9.41
N ASP A 210 0.88 9.18 10.60
CA ASP A 210 1.78 8.67 11.65
C ASP A 210 0.96 7.87 12.67
N ALA A 211 1.22 6.56 12.72
CA ALA A 211 0.59 5.60 13.61
C ALA A 211 1.65 4.82 14.41
N LEU A 212 2.77 5.48 14.76
CA LEU A 212 3.86 4.87 15.54
C LEU A 212 3.45 4.41 16.94
N GLY A 213 2.39 4.99 17.52
CA GLY A 213 1.89 4.64 18.84
C GLY A 213 0.95 3.44 18.88
N LEU A 214 0.53 2.93 17.71
CA LEU A 214 -0.51 1.90 17.61
C LEU A 214 0.07 0.49 17.60
N THR A 215 -0.66 -0.47 18.15
CA THR A 215 -0.45 -1.90 17.90
C THR A 215 -1.26 -2.36 16.69
N GLU A 216 -2.35 -1.67 16.34
CA GLU A 216 -3.20 -2.01 15.19
C GLU A 216 -3.75 -0.77 14.49
N LEU A 217 -3.62 -0.76 13.16
CA LEU A 217 -4.22 0.24 12.28
C LEU A 217 -5.02 -0.47 11.19
N GLU A 218 -6.30 -0.14 11.09
CA GLU A 218 -7.22 -0.76 10.14
C GLU A 218 -7.89 0.30 9.26
N LEU A 219 -7.73 0.18 7.95
CA LEU A 219 -8.38 1.02 6.94
C LEU A 219 -9.40 0.16 6.20
N LEU A 220 -10.69 0.42 6.44
CA LEU A 220 -11.82 -0.37 5.91
C LEU A 220 -12.69 0.52 5.00
N GLY A 221 -12.37 0.59 3.71
CA GLY A 221 -13.02 1.49 2.75
C GLY A 221 -13.69 0.73 1.60
N LYS A 222 -14.58 1.37 0.82
CA LYS A 222 -14.97 0.80 -0.48
C LYS A 222 -13.82 0.92 -1.47
N THR A 223 -13.14 2.07 -1.48
CA THR A 223 -11.84 2.28 -2.15
C THR A 223 -10.86 2.96 -1.21
N ILE A 224 -9.56 2.75 -1.44
CA ILE A 224 -8.49 3.31 -0.61
C ILE A 224 -7.37 3.87 -1.50
N ASP A 225 -7.10 5.17 -1.36
CA ASP A 225 -6.03 5.86 -2.07
C ASP A 225 -4.92 6.25 -1.09
N ILE A 226 -3.67 5.90 -1.40
CA ILE A 226 -2.52 6.18 -0.54
C ILE A 226 -1.52 7.02 -1.32
N ALA A 227 -1.55 8.34 -1.10
CA ALA A 227 -0.67 9.31 -1.76
C ALA A 227 0.53 9.74 -0.90
N GLY A 228 0.50 9.52 0.41
CA GLY A 228 1.60 9.77 1.33
C GLY A 228 1.95 8.57 2.20
N ILE A 229 3.00 8.71 3.01
CA ILE A 229 3.56 7.62 3.80
C ILE A 229 2.60 7.25 4.94
N ILE A 230 2.33 5.95 5.10
CA ILE A 230 1.79 5.39 6.34
C ILE A 230 2.96 4.85 7.16
N LYS A 231 3.22 5.45 8.32
CA LYS A 231 4.33 5.08 9.20
C LYS A 231 3.78 4.46 10.47
N THR A 232 4.10 3.20 10.71
CA THR A 232 3.73 2.51 11.95
C THR A 232 4.96 1.88 12.61
N SER A 233 4.81 1.36 13.83
CA SER A 233 5.92 0.73 14.56
C SER A 233 6.14 -0.71 14.07
N LYS A 234 7.28 -1.31 14.47
CA LYS A 234 7.57 -2.72 14.21
C LYS A 234 6.60 -3.71 14.89
N GLU A 235 5.82 -3.25 15.86
CA GLU A 235 4.81 -4.06 16.56
C GLU A 235 3.42 -3.88 15.95
N THR A 236 3.26 -2.93 15.01
CA THR A 236 1.95 -2.57 14.48
C THR A 236 1.52 -3.52 13.36
N ARG A 237 0.31 -4.08 13.45
CA ARG A 237 -0.37 -4.69 12.31
C ARG A 237 -1.14 -3.63 11.53
N LEU A 238 -0.81 -3.47 10.25
CA LEU A 238 -1.56 -2.65 9.30
C LEU A 238 -2.47 -3.53 8.44
N LEU A 239 -3.78 -3.30 8.53
CA LEU A 239 -4.79 -3.89 7.63
C LEU A 239 -5.34 -2.82 6.69
N VAL A 240 -5.23 -3.05 5.38
CA VAL A 240 -5.84 -2.23 4.34
C VAL A 240 -6.83 -3.10 3.57
N SER A 241 -8.13 -2.92 3.82
CA SER A 241 -9.19 -3.75 3.23
C SER A 241 -10.18 -2.91 2.44
N ALA A 242 -10.27 -3.15 1.13
CA ALA A 242 -11.16 -2.47 0.22
C ALA A 242 -12.19 -3.39 -0.45
N GLY A 243 -13.28 -2.79 -0.90
CA GLY A 243 -14.39 -3.44 -1.58
C GLY A 243 -15.64 -3.59 -0.69
N GLY A 244 -16.70 -4.15 -1.28
CA GLY A 244 -17.91 -4.56 -0.58
C GLY A 244 -17.60 -5.74 0.33
N GLN A 245 -17.58 -5.49 1.64
CA GLN A 245 -17.16 -6.49 2.64
C GLN A 245 -17.93 -6.33 3.95
N THR A 246 -18.02 -7.42 4.70
CA THR A 246 -18.31 -7.37 6.13
C THR A 246 -17.04 -7.66 6.91
N TYR A 247 -16.91 -7.00 8.04
CA TYR A 247 -15.77 -7.14 8.95
C TYR A 247 -16.30 -7.40 10.36
N GLU A 248 -15.93 -8.52 10.97
CA GLU A 248 -16.32 -8.81 12.36
C GLU A 248 -15.31 -8.18 13.33
N TYR A 249 -15.79 -7.32 14.24
CA TYR A 249 -14.91 -6.44 15.00
C TYR A 249 -13.97 -7.16 15.99
N LYS A 250 -14.42 -8.29 16.55
CA LYS A 250 -13.67 -9.06 17.56
C LYS A 250 -12.67 -10.03 16.93
N THR A 251 -13.11 -10.84 15.96
CA THR A 251 -12.25 -11.83 15.29
C THR A 251 -11.40 -11.22 14.18
N LYS A 252 -11.75 -10.01 13.72
CA LYS A 252 -11.13 -9.31 12.60
C LYS A 252 -11.30 -10.04 11.26
N GLU A 253 -12.30 -10.92 11.20
CA GLU A 253 -12.60 -11.67 9.99
C GLU A 253 -13.21 -10.74 8.93
N VAL A 254 -12.63 -10.76 7.73
CA VAL A 254 -13.13 -10.03 6.55
C VAL A 254 -13.81 -11.01 5.62
N LYS A 255 -15.06 -10.73 5.24
CA LYS A 255 -15.84 -11.51 4.26
C LYS A 255 -16.27 -10.62 3.11
N SER A 256 -15.95 -11.04 1.88
CA SER A 256 -16.45 -10.37 0.67
C SER A 256 -17.97 -10.54 0.58
N LYS A 257 -18.66 -9.48 0.12
CA LYS A 257 -20.08 -9.53 -0.26
C LYS A 257 -20.31 -10.08 -1.67
N GLY A 258 -19.23 -10.32 -2.41
CA GLY A 258 -19.29 -10.85 -3.78
C GLY A 258 -19.72 -9.83 -4.84
N GLU A 259 -19.67 -8.54 -4.51
CA GLU A 259 -19.86 -7.42 -5.43
C GLU A 259 -18.77 -7.41 -6.52
N THR A 260 -19.01 -6.67 -7.61
CA THR A 260 -18.09 -6.51 -8.74
C THR A 260 -17.59 -5.08 -8.77
N TYR A 261 -16.32 -4.90 -9.10
CA TYR A 261 -15.72 -3.59 -9.30
C TYR A 261 -14.60 -3.70 -10.34
N GLU A 262 -14.69 -2.89 -11.39
CA GLU A 262 -13.66 -2.81 -12.43
C GLU A 262 -12.70 -1.68 -12.10
N GLY A 263 -11.44 -2.01 -11.86
CA GLY A 263 -10.39 -1.03 -11.59
C GLY A 263 -9.55 -1.37 -10.36
N ILE A 264 -8.90 -0.35 -9.82
CA ILE A 264 -8.01 -0.47 -8.66
C ILE A 264 -8.78 -0.01 -7.42
N ALA A 265 -9.05 -0.93 -6.48
CA ALA A 265 -9.72 -0.58 -5.22
C ALA A 265 -8.74 -0.10 -4.15
N ILE A 266 -7.46 -0.47 -4.26
CA ILE A 266 -6.39 0.01 -3.39
C ILE A 266 -5.26 0.55 -4.26
N ASP A 267 -5.08 1.86 -4.28
CA ASP A 267 -4.08 2.54 -5.11
C ASP A 267 -3.05 3.32 -4.29
N GLY A 268 -1.90 2.69 -4.06
CA GLY A 268 -0.70 3.34 -3.54
C GLY A 268 0.07 4.06 -4.66
N LYS A 269 0.15 5.38 -4.56
CA LYS A 269 0.95 6.24 -5.46
C LYS A 269 2.45 6.08 -5.15
N ALA A 270 3.33 6.65 -5.97
CA ALA A 270 4.78 6.46 -5.86
C ALA A 270 5.36 6.88 -4.49
N VAL A 271 4.80 7.91 -3.84
CA VAL A 271 5.19 8.35 -2.50
C VAL A 271 4.37 7.65 -1.40
N GLY A 272 3.28 6.97 -1.77
CA GLY A 272 2.37 6.24 -0.90
C GLY A 272 2.95 4.93 -0.39
N SER A 273 4.00 5.03 0.42
CA SER A 273 4.70 3.88 1.01
C SER A 273 4.08 3.47 2.34
N MET A 274 4.14 2.18 2.66
CA MET A 274 3.63 1.60 3.90
C MET A 274 4.76 0.93 4.68
N TYR A 275 4.96 1.37 5.91
CA TYR A 275 5.94 0.80 6.84
C TYR A 275 5.22 0.26 8.07
N ALA A 276 5.33 -1.03 8.34
CA ALA A 276 4.68 -1.65 9.49
C ALA A 276 5.40 -2.86 10.08
N GLY A 277 4.91 -3.30 11.24
CA GLY A 277 5.27 -4.59 11.81
C GLY A 277 4.85 -5.73 10.89
N LYS A 278 3.57 -5.73 10.51
CA LYS A 278 2.95 -6.65 9.55
C LYS A 278 2.00 -5.90 8.62
N ILE A 279 1.93 -6.28 7.36
CA ILE A 279 1.04 -5.67 6.36
C ILE A 279 0.09 -6.72 5.77
N ASP A 280 -1.22 -6.51 5.90
CA ASP A 280 -2.26 -7.26 5.21
C ASP A 280 -3.05 -6.32 4.28
N ILE A 281 -3.10 -6.64 2.98
CA ILE A 281 -3.84 -5.90 1.96
C ILE A 281 -4.89 -6.82 1.33
N ILE A 282 -6.15 -6.40 1.35
CA ILE A 282 -7.28 -7.20 0.88
C ILE A 282 -8.15 -6.36 -0.07
N SER A 283 -8.36 -6.84 -1.29
CA SER A 283 -9.32 -6.28 -2.26
C SER A 283 -10.40 -7.32 -2.58
N ASN A 284 -11.62 -7.09 -2.09
CA ASN A 284 -12.67 -8.10 -2.01
C ASN A 284 -13.65 -8.15 -3.19
N ASP A 285 -13.82 -7.06 -3.93
CA ASP A 285 -14.75 -7.03 -5.07
C ASP A 285 -14.18 -7.81 -6.26
N LYS A 286 -15.03 -8.56 -6.96
CA LYS A 286 -14.64 -9.30 -8.16
C LYS A 286 -14.11 -8.32 -9.20
N GLY A 287 -12.91 -8.56 -9.72
CA GLY A 287 -12.23 -7.68 -10.67
C GLY A 287 -11.40 -6.57 -10.02
N ALA A 288 -11.55 -6.30 -8.72
CA ALA A 288 -10.87 -5.19 -8.06
C ALA A 288 -9.40 -5.50 -7.78
N GLY A 289 -8.54 -4.70 -8.38
CA GLY A 289 -7.09 -4.81 -8.25
C GLY A 289 -6.49 -4.02 -7.09
N VAL A 290 -5.22 -4.30 -6.83
CA VAL A 290 -4.33 -3.62 -5.90
C VAL A 290 -3.13 -3.10 -6.69
N ASN A 291 -2.81 -1.82 -6.55
CA ASN A 291 -1.60 -1.23 -7.10
C ASN A 291 -0.80 -0.57 -5.98
N THR A 292 0.50 -0.87 -5.90
CA THR A 292 1.42 -0.26 -4.93
C THR A 292 2.68 0.21 -5.66
N LYS A 293 2.72 1.51 -5.98
CA LYS A 293 3.86 2.17 -6.60
C LYS A 293 4.91 2.64 -5.58
N GLY A 294 4.49 2.88 -4.34
CA GLY A 294 5.38 3.14 -3.21
C GLY A 294 5.94 1.86 -2.60
N ASP A 295 6.79 2.03 -1.59
CA ASP A 295 7.46 0.93 -0.91
C ASP A 295 6.50 0.20 0.04
N LEU A 296 6.53 -1.13 0.04
CA LEU A 296 5.93 -1.96 1.08
C LEU A 296 7.04 -2.54 1.94
N VAL A 297 7.15 -2.12 3.20
CA VAL A 297 8.21 -2.54 4.11
C VAL A 297 7.64 -3.08 5.40
N SER A 298 7.99 -4.32 5.73
CA SER A 298 7.52 -5.03 6.91
C SER A 298 8.65 -5.82 7.56
N VAL A 299 8.73 -5.81 8.89
CA VAL A 299 9.66 -6.70 9.61
C VAL A 299 9.10 -8.13 9.79
N ASP A 300 7.79 -8.29 9.58
CA ASP A 300 7.07 -9.57 9.55
C ASP A 300 6.53 -9.83 8.13
N ASP A 301 5.52 -10.70 7.99
CA ASP A 301 4.86 -11.03 6.75
C ASP A 301 4.21 -9.83 6.03
N ILE A 302 4.23 -9.88 4.70
CA ILE A 302 3.37 -9.06 3.84
C ILE A 302 2.42 -10.00 3.09
N VAL A 303 1.11 -9.73 3.17
CA VAL A 303 0.08 -10.52 2.50
C VAL A 303 -0.79 -9.63 1.62
N LEU A 304 -0.89 -9.95 0.33
CA LEU A 304 -1.74 -9.27 -0.62
C LEU A 304 -2.74 -10.27 -1.21
N THR A 305 -4.02 -10.01 -0.98
CA THR A 305 -5.13 -10.77 -1.57
C THR A 305 -6.01 -9.85 -2.40
N ALA A 306 -6.30 -10.23 -3.64
CA ALA A 306 -7.20 -9.47 -4.51
C ALA A 306 -8.04 -10.40 -5.38
N ASN A 307 -9.19 -9.91 -5.86
CA ASN A 307 -9.96 -10.57 -6.90
C ASN A 307 -9.78 -9.93 -8.29
N GLY A 308 -8.79 -9.04 -8.41
CA GLY A 308 -8.27 -8.43 -9.64
C GLY A 308 -6.74 -8.42 -9.65
N ASP A 309 -6.12 -7.64 -10.55
CA ASP A 309 -4.67 -7.61 -10.68
C ASP A 309 -3.97 -7.07 -9.42
N ILE A 310 -2.82 -7.63 -9.06
CA ILE A 310 -1.92 -7.09 -8.04
C ILE A 310 -0.64 -6.61 -8.72
N THR A 311 -0.35 -5.32 -8.59
CA THR A 311 0.92 -4.74 -9.07
C THR A 311 1.70 -4.16 -7.90
N THR A 312 2.98 -4.52 -7.79
CA THR A 312 3.89 -3.97 -6.77
C THR A 312 5.19 -3.49 -7.42
N VAL A 313 5.73 -2.39 -6.92
CA VAL A 313 7.05 -1.88 -7.31
C VAL A 313 8.09 -2.39 -6.32
N LYS A 314 8.25 -1.79 -5.14
CA LYS A 314 9.26 -2.21 -4.17
C LYS A 314 8.62 -2.89 -2.96
N VAL A 315 9.13 -4.08 -2.63
CA VAL A 315 8.66 -4.87 -1.48
C VAL A 315 9.86 -5.37 -0.68
N ASP A 316 9.82 -5.16 0.62
CA ASP A 316 10.81 -5.64 1.60
C ASP A 316 10.07 -6.31 2.77
N SER A 317 10.18 -7.64 2.88
CA SER A 317 9.54 -8.43 3.93
C SER A 317 10.57 -9.17 4.78
N GLY A 318 10.54 -8.92 6.10
CA GLY A 318 11.36 -9.60 7.08
C GLY A 318 10.98 -11.07 7.34
N LYS A 319 9.86 -11.55 6.79
CA LYS A 319 9.48 -12.97 6.79
C LYS A 319 8.97 -13.42 5.42
N ASP A 320 7.68 -13.73 5.29
CA ASP A 320 7.09 -14.21 4.04
C ASP A 320 6.46 -13.06 3.23
N LEU A 321 6.35 -13.27 1.93
CA LEU A 321 5.54 -12.46 1.02
C LEU A 321 4.53 -13.38 0.32
N LYS A 322 3.24 -13.09 0.48
CA LYS A 322 2.16 -13.92 -0.05
C LYS A 322 1.29 -13.09 -0.99
N TYR A 323 1.25 -13.49 -2.26
CA TYR A 323 0.30 -12.98 -3.25
C TYR A 323 -0.77 -14.03 -3.53
N LYS A 324 -2.03 -13.62 -3.43
CA LYS A 324 -3.18 -14.43 -3.83
C LYS A 324 -4.13 -13.60 -4.68
N THR A 325 -4.31 -13.99 -5.95
CA THR A 325 -5.30 -13.36 -6.81
C THR A 325 -5.94 -14.35 -7.78
N THR A 326 -7.14 -14.04 -8.24
CA THR A 326 -7.83 -14.72 -9.33
C THR A 326 -7.36 -14.26 -10.72
N GLN A 327 -6.58 -13.18 -10.79
CA GLN A 327 -6.08 -12.57 -12.03
C GLN A 327 -4.55 -12.57 -12.02
N LYS A 328 -3.91 -11.43 -12.26
CA LYS A 328 -2.47 -11.33 -12.49
C LYS A 328 -1.71 -10.77 -11.29
N VAL A 329 -0.49 -11.27 -11.07
CA VAL A 329 0.52 -10.60 -10.23
C VAL A 329 1.60 -10.01 -11.14
N LYS A 330 1.89 -8.71 -10.98
CA LYS A 330 2.99 -8.01 -11.65
C LYS A 330 3.98 -7.46 -10.64
N MET A 331 5.22 -7.94 -10.70
CA MET A 331 6.33 -7.48 -9.87
C MET A 331 7.25 -6.60 -10.73
N ASN A 332 7.06 -5.28 -10.65
CA ASN A 332 7.71 -4.30 -11.54
C ASN A 332 8.91 -3.60 -10.90
N GLY A 333 9.21 -3.84 -9.62
CA GLY A 333 10.40 -3.34 -8.96
C GLY A 333 11.03 -4.39 -8.04
N LYS A 334 12.09 -3.97 -7.34
CA LYS A 334 12.88 -4.88 -6.50
C LYS A 334 12.02 -5.47 -5.37
N THR A 335 12.02 -6.80 -5.27
CA THR A 335 11.41 -7.53 -4.16
C THR A 335 12.50 -8.23 -3.36
N THR A 336 12.54 -8.03 -2.05
CA THR A 336 13.48 -8.66 -1.12
C THR A 336 12.69 -9.29 0.02
N VAL A 337 12.87 -10.59 0.25
CA VAL A 337 12.07 -11.36 1.20
C VAL A 337 12.96 -12.30 2.00
N ALA A 338 12.88 -12.23 3.32
CA ALA A 338 13.79 -12.96 4.18
C ALA A 338 13.61 -14.49 4.11
N LYS A 339 12.37 -14.96 4.00
CA LYS A 339 12.04 -16.39 4.05
C LYS A 339 11.48 -16.90 2.73
N LYS A 340 10.22 -16.60 2.43
CA LYS A 340 9.53 -17.21 1.29
C LYS A 340 8.61 -16.25 0.56
N VAL A 341 8.72 -16.26 -0.76
CA VAL A 341 7.71 -15.70 -1.67
C VAL A 341 6.76 -16.81 -2.12
N LYS A 342 5.46 -16.60 -1.95
CA LYS A 342 4.41 -17.50 -2.46
C LYS A 342 3.45 -16.71 -3.35
N ILE A 343 3.26 -17.18 -4.58
CA ILE A 343 2.38 -16.59 -5.57
C ILE A 343 1.34 -17.63 -5.98
N LYS A 344 0.06 -17.28 -5.81
CA LYS A 344 -1.07 -18.01 -6.39
C LYS A 344 -1.90 -17.03 -7.22
N ALA A 345 -1.83 -17.17 -8.53
CA ALA A 345 -2.44 -16.25 -9.49
C ALA A 345 -2.90 -17.03 -10.73
N LYS A 346 -3.66 -16.39 -11.61
CA LYS A 346 -3.87 -16.90 -12.96
C LYS A 346 -2.62 -16.66 -13.82
N GLU A 347 -2.09 -15.44 -13.76
CA GLU A 347 -0.85 -15.06 -14.44
C GLU A 347 0.16 -14.42 -13.47
N THR A 348 1.45 -14.70 -13.68
CA THR A 348 2.55 -14.07 -12.94
C THR A 348 3.54 -13.42 -13.91
N GLU A 349 3.85 -12.15 -13.70
CA GLU A 349 4.88 -11.39 -14.44
C GLU A 349 5.94 -10.86 -13.46
N ILE A 350 7.19 -11.32 -13.65
CA ILE A 350 8.34 -10.87 -12.86
C ILE A 350 9.26 -10.07 -13.78
N ASN A 351 9.14 -8.74 -13.69
CA ASN A 351 9.83 -7.77 -14.55
C ASN A 351 10.99 -7.07 -13.84
N ALA A 352 11.26 -7.39 -12.58
CA ALA A 352 12.34 -6.83 -11.80
C ALA A 352 12.96 -7.85 -10.83
N LYS A 353 14.08 -7.48 -10.21
CA LYS A 353 14.86 -8.41 -9.36
C LYS A 353 14.06 -8.88 -8.14
N VAL A 354 13.97 -10.19 -7.97
CA VAL A 354 13.43 -10.86 -6.77
C VAL A 354 14.56 -11.55 -6.03
N VAL A 355 14.74 -11.24 -4.74
CA VAL A 355 15.67 -11.93 -3.84
C VAL A 355 14.88 -12.54 -2.69
N THR A 356 15.02 -13.84 -2.45
CA THR A 356 14.25 -14.54 -1.42
C THR A 356 15.05 -15.59 -0.66
N GLY A 357 14.70 -15.84 0.60
CA GLY A 357 15.21 -16.95 1.40
C GLY A 357 16.55 -16.74 2.09
N TYR A 358 17.06 -15.52 2.15
CA TYR A 358 18.39 -15.27 2.73
C TYR A 358 18.48 -15.61 4.24
N LEU A 359 17.36 -15.77 4.96
CA LEU A 359 17.31 -16.31 6.32
C LEU A 359 16.99 -17.83 6.39
N GLU A 360 16.59 -18.46 5.29
CA GLU A 360 16.34 -19.92 5.24
C GLU A 360 17.43 -20.70 4.48
N LYS A 361 18.50 -20.03 4.06
CA LYS A 361 19.61 -20.60 3.27
C LYS A 361 20.11 -21.94 3.82
N ALA A 362 20.32 -22.05 5.14
CA ALA A 362 20.85 -23.26 5.78
C ALA A 362 19.88 -24.45 5.79
N LEU A 363 18.59 -24.24 5.54
CA LEU A 363 17.55 -25.25 5.72
C LEU A 363 17.13 -25.93 4.41
N GLY A 364 17.70 -25.55 3.26
CA GLY A 364 17.32 -26.10 1.96
C GLY A 364 15.82 -25.99 1.67
N LYS A 365 15.15 -25.00 2.28
CA LYS A 365 13.70 -24.82 2.22
C LYS A 365 13.28 -24.13 0.93
N LYS A 366 11.99 -24.21 0.66
CA LYS A 366 11.37 -23.55 -0.48
C LYS A 366 11.26 -22.05 -0.22
N SER A 367 12.09 -21.28 -0.90
CA SER A 367 12.15 -19.82 -0.77
C SER A 367 11.34 -19.10 -1.85
N LEU A 368 11.01 -19.77 -2.97
CA LEU A 368 10.05 -19.27 -3.96
C LEU A 368 9.06 -20.37 -4.38
N ASP A 369 7.78 -20.01 -4.44
CA ASP A 369 6.70 -20.89 -4.85
C ASP A 369 5.70 -20.17 -5.75
N ILE A 370 5.71 -20.48 -7.04
CA ILE A 370 4.76 -19.93 -8.02
C ILE A 370 3.78 -21.02 -8.44
N GLU A 371 2.49 -20.73 -8.32
CA GLU A 371 1.38 -21.51 -8.85
C GLU A 371 0.54 -20.58 -9.74
N SER A 372 0.58 -20.82 -11.04
CA SER A 372 -0.13 -19.99 -12.04
C SER A 372 -0.50 -20.79 -13.28
N GLU A 373 -1.38 -20.28 -14.12
CA GLU A 373 -1.58 -20.84 -15.46
C GLU A 373 -0.43 -20.41 -16.39
N LYS A 374 -0.04 -19.14 -16.31
CA LYS A 374 1.07 -18.56 -17.08
C LYS A 374 2.05 -17.83 -16.18
N THR A 375 3.35 -18.06 -16.39
CA THR A 375 4.43 -17.33 -15.72
C THR A 375 5.39 -16.73 -16.75
N ASN A 376 5.64 -15.42 -16.68
CA ASN A 376 6.61 -14.72 -17.50
C ASN A 376 7.70 -14.08 -16.62
N ILE A 377 8.96 -14.38 -16.91
CA ILE A 377 10.13 -13.93 -16.17
C ILE A 377 11.06 -13.26 -17.17
N THR A 378 11.20 -11.95 -17.04
CA THR A 378 12.07 -11.11 -17.91
C THR A 378 13.27 -10.55 -17.15
N ALA A 379 13.27 -10.68 -15.81
CA ALA A 379 14.32 -10.21 -14.93
C ALA A 379 14.93 -11.35 -14.11
N LYS A 380 15.65 -11.00 -13.03
CA LYS A 380 16.37 -11.96 -12.18
C LYS A 380 15.54 -12.42 -10.99
N ILE A 381 15.48 -13.72 -10.79
CA ILE A 381 15.07 -14.39 -9.55
C ILE A 381 16.30 -14.99 -8.90
N GLU A 382 16.55 -14.63 -7.64
CA GLU A 382 17.66 -15.12 -6.83
C GLU A 382 17.12 -15.69 -5.52
N ALA A 383 17.12 -17.00 -5.40
CA ALA A 383 16.57 -17.73 -4.28
C ALA A 383 17.66 -18.45 -3.48
N GLN A 384 17.85 -18.06 -2.22
CA GLN A 384 18.72 -18.75 -1.27
C GLN A 384 17.98 -19.95 -0.69
N GLY A 385 17.79 -20.99 -1.50
CA GLY A 385 17.00 -22.17 -1.19
C GLY A 385 16.48 -22.84 -2.46
N LYS A 386 15.26 -23.40 -2.39
CA LYS A 386 14.58 -24.06 -3.50
C LYS A 386 13.56 -23.15 -4.18
N ILE A 387 13.54 -23.17 -5.51
CA ILE A 387 12.51 -22.59 -6.35
C ILE A 387 11.55 -23.70 -6.81
N ARG A 388 10.24 -23.45 -6.72
CA ARG A 388 9.24 -24.21 -7.50
C ARG A 388 8.42 -23.25 -8.36
N ILE A 389 8.32 -23.55 -9.64
CA ILE A 389 7.41 -22.90 -10.58
C ILE A 389 6.50 -23.99 -11.15
N ASN A 390 5.21 -23.91 -10.84
CA ASN A 390 4.19 -24.77 -11.42
C ASN A 390 3.27 -23.92 -12.28
N SER A 391 3.43 -24.00 -13.60
CA SER A 391 2.56 -23.29 -14.54
C SER A 391 2.41 -23.99 -15.86
N ASN A 392 1.22 -23.92 -16.47
CA ASN A 392 0.96 -24.54 -17.76
C ASN A 392 1.88 -23.98 -18.85
N GLN A 393 2.13 -22.67 -18.85
CA GLN A 393 3.01 -21.99 -19.79
C GLN A 393 4.04 -21.15 -19.01
N ILE A 394 5.33 -21.40 -19.25
CA ILE A 394 6.42 -20.67 -18.60
C ILE A 394 7.30 -20.04 -19.67
N GLN A 395 7.49 -18.73 -19.58
CA GLN A 395 8.39 -17.96 -20.42
C GLN A 395 9.50 -17.39 -19.53
N ASN A 396 10.74 -17.76 -19.79
CA ASN A 396 11.91 -17.20 -19.14
C ASN A 396 12.85 -16.63 -20.21
N SER A 397 13.02 -15.32 -20.18
CA SER A 397 14.05 -14.58 -20.91
C SER A 397 15.01 -13.85 -19.97
N GLY A 398 14.80 -14.00 -18.65
CA GLY A 398 15.66 -13.48 -17.59
C GLY A 398 16.57 -14.55 -16.99
N GLU A 399 16.84 -14.43 -15.69
CA GLU A 399 17.68 -15.36 -14.93
C GLU A 399 16.87 -15.97 -13.78
N ILE A 400 16.83 -17.29 -13.69
CA ILE A 400 16.29 -18.03 -12.55
C ILE A 400 17.45 -18.70 -11.85
N PHE A 401 17.77 -18.28 -10.62
CA PHE A 401 18.86 -18.85 -9.85
C PHE A 401 18.40 -19.33 -8.47
N ALA A 402 18.74 -20.57 -8.13
CA ALA A 402 18.55 -21.16 -6.81
C ALA A 402 19.87 -21.70 -6.23
N THR A 403 20.10 -21.56 -4.93
CA THR A 403 21.27 -22.17 -4.29
C THR A 403 21.12 -23.67 -4.01
N GLU A 404 19.92 -24.22 -4.15
CA GLU A 404 19.66 -25.63 -3.85
C GLU A 404 19.06 -26.34 -5.06
N LYS A 405 17.80 -26.02 -5.38
CA LYS A 405 17.06 -26.74 -6.40
C LYS A 405 16.13 -25.82 -7.16
N VAL A 406 16.11 -25.96 -8.47
CA VAL A 406 15.04 -25.43 -9.32
C VAL A 406 14.14 -26.58 -9.72
N ASN A 407 12.85 -26.49 -9.42
CA ASN A 407 11.83 -27.42 -9.92
C ASN A 407 10.81 -26.64 -10.75
N ILE A 408 10.71 -26.99 -12.02
CA ILE A 408 9.77 -26.41 -12.98
C ILE A 408 8.83 -27.51 -13.45
N ALA A 409 7.53 -27.27 -13.37
CA ALA A 409 6.50 -28.19 -13.83
C ALA A 409 5.43 -27.47 -14.65
N GLY A 410 4.93 -28.08 -15.72
CA GLY A 410 4.02 -27.43 -16.66
C GLY A 410 3.73 -28.20 -17.94
N ASN A 411 3.03 -27.57 -18.89
CA ASN A 411 2.94 -28.12 -20.25
C ASN A 411 4.12 -27.66 -21.10
N LYS A 412 4.42 -26.35 -21.09
CA LYS A 412 5.48 -25.76 -21.92
C LYS A 412 6.41 -24.87 -21.11
N LEU A 413 7.71 -25.08 -21.27
CA LEU A 413 8.76 -24.15 -20.88
C LEU A 413 9.41 -23.57 -22.12
N ASN A 414 9.50 -22.24 -22.19
CA ASN A 414 10.34 -21.52 -23.13
C ASN A 414 11.41 -20.77 -22.32
N ASN A 415 12.66 -21.22 -22.40
CA ASN A 415 13.85 -20.64 -21.80
C ASN A 415 14.73 -19.94 -22.85
N ASN A 416 14.15 -19.49 -23.96
CA ASN A 416 14.93 -18.98 -25.08
C ASN A 416 15.60 -17.66 -24.71
N ASN A 417 16.92 -17.56 -24.93
CA ASN A 417 17.77 -16.47 -24.44
C ASN A 417 17.76 -16.29 -22.91
N GLY A 418 17.09 -17.17 -22.16
CA GLY A 418 17.02 -17.15 -20.71
C GLY A 418 18.13 -17.97 -20.06
N GLU A 419 18.20 -17.88 -18.73
CA GLU A 419 19.09 -18.68 -17.91
C GLU A 419 18.32 -19.34 -16.76
N ILE A 420 18.54 -20.63 -16.57
CA ILE A 420 18.11 -21.39 -15.40
C ILE A 420 19.34 -21.99 -14.75
N ARG A 421 19.61 -21.61 -13.50
CA ARG A 421 20.79 -22.03 -12.77
C ARG A 421 20.46 -22.56 -11.38
N SER A 422 21.19 -23.59 -10.96
CA SER A 422 21.15 -24.13 -9.61
C SER A 422 22.53 -24.48 -9.10
N ASN A 423 22.82 -24.27 -7.82
CA ASN A 423 24.08 -24.78 -7.24
C ASN A 423 24.06 -26.31 -7.02
N GLN A 424 22.88 -26.94 -7.04
CA GLN A 424 22.78 -28.40 -6.93
C GLN A 424 21.96 -28.95 -8.10
N LYS A 425 20.63 -29.01 -7.98
CA LYS A 425 19.78 -29.75 -8.93
C LYS A 425 18.83 -28.87 -9.73
N ILE A 426 18.57 -29.25 -10.97
CA ILE A 426 17.48 -28.73 -11.79
C ILE A 426 16.57 -29.88 -12.22
N GLU A 427 15.27 -29.73 -12.00
CA GLU A 427 14.24 -30.65 -12.49
C GLU A 427 13.22 -29.87 -13.33
N ILE A 428 13.08 -30.24 -14.60
CA ILE A 428 12.12 -29.66 -15.53
C ILE A 428 11.18 -30.79 -15.97
N ASN A 429 9.98 -30.79 -15.40
CA ASN A 429 8.90 -31.71 -15.74
C ASN A 429 7.84 -30.97 -16.57
N THR A 430 8.18 -30.70 -17.82
CA THR A 430 7.25 -30.16 -18.82
C THR A 430 7.05 -31.15 -19.95
N LYS A 431 5.96 -31.03 -20.72
CA LYS A 431 5.75 -31.83 -21.93
C LYS A 431 6.67 -31.36 -23.06
N GLU A 432 6.82 -30.05 -23.19
CA GLU A 432 7.70 -29.39 -24.14
C GLU A 432 8.62 -28.41 -23.40
N ALA A 433 9.90 -28.39 -23.76
CA ALA A 433 10.90 -27.43 -23.32
C ALA A 433 11.66 -26.88 -24.54
N SER A 434 11.84 -25.57 -24.59
CA SER A 434 12.70 -24.90 -25.57
C SER A 434 13.78 -24.13 -24.81
N ASN A 435 15.03 -24.34 -25.19
CA ASN A 435 16.22 -23.71 -24.62
C ASN A 435 17.05 -23.05 -25.74
N VAL A 436 16.39 -22.46 -26.74
CA VAL A 436 17.07 -21.91 -27.91
C VAL A 436 17.89 -20.70 -27.51
N LYS A 437 19.22 -20.75 -27.71
CA LYS A 437 20.17 -19.74 -27.23
C LYS A 437 20.11 -19.50 -25.71
N GLY A 438 19.51 -20.44 -24.97
CA GLY A 438 19.34 -20.38 -23.53
C GLY A 438 20.40 -21.18 -22.79
N TYR A 439 20.45 -21.00 -21.47
CA TYR A 439 21.37 -21.71 -20.57
C TYR A 439 20.59 -22.46 -19.49
N ILE A 440 20.94 -23.73 -19.28
CA ILE A 440 20.48 -24.55 -18.15
C ILE A 440 21.73 -25.12 -17.46
N LEU A 441 22.06 -24.61 -16.29
CA LEU A 441 23.34 -24.84 -15.61
C LEU A 441 23.12 -25.34 -14.17
N SER A 442 23.54 -26.55 -13.84
CA SER A 442 23.49 -27.07 -12.47
C SER A 442 24.86 -27.04 -11.79
N ASP A 443 24.96 -27.59 -10.57
CA ASP A 443 26.24 -27.79 -9.87
C ASP A 443 27.05 -26.52 -9.58
N GLY A 444 26.39 -25.36 -9.62
CA GLY A 444 27.01 -24.06 -9.33
C GLY A 444 27.74 -23.43 -10.51
N LEU A 445 27.68 -24.06 -11.69
CA LEU A 445 28.30 -23.56 -12.92
C LEU A 445 27.69 -22.24 -13.36
N THR A 446 28.54 -21.33 -13.83
CA THR A 446 28.16 -20.04 -14.39
C THR A 446 28.40 -19.97 -15.90
N LYS A 447 27.85 -18.95 -16.57
CA LYS A 447 28.14 -18.68 -17.99
C LYS A 447 29.64 -18.45 -18.24
N GLU A 448 30.35 -17.88 -17.27
CA GLU A 448 31.80 -17.67 -17.33
C GLU A 448 32.56 -19.00 -17.31
N ASP A 449 32.10 -19.99 -16.52
CA ASP A 449 32.73 -21.32 -16.46
C ASP A 449 32.56 -22.07 -17.78
N VAL A 450 31.37 -21.97 -18.41
CA VAL A 450 31.12 -22.52 -19.75
C VAL A 450 32.11 -21.95 -20.78
N LYS A 451 32.33 -20.63 -20.79
CA LYS A 451 33.26 -19.99 -21.73
C LYS A 451 34.73 -20.37 -21.49
N LYS A 452 35.13 -20.58 -20.24
CA LYS A 452 36.53 -20.95 -19.92
C LYS A 452 36.85 -22.38 -20.34
N GLU A 453 35.90 -23.29 -20.20
CA GLU A 453 36.10 -24.71 -20.51
C GLU A 453 35.96 -25.04 -22.01
N GLU A 454 35.39 -24.15 -22.84
CA GLU A 454 35.55 -24.23 -24.30
C GLU A 454 37.03 -24.30 -24.74
N ASN A 455 37.97 -23.90 -23.88
CA ASN A 455 39.41 -23.95 -24.13
C ASN A 455 40.13 -25.18 -23.55
N LYS A 456 39.43 -26.17 -22.98
CA LYS A 456 40.05 -27.40 -22.43
C LYS A 456 39.25 -28.66 -22.78
N ASN A 457 39.82 -29.51 -23.65
CA ASN A 457 39.38 -30.89 -23.86
C ASN A 457 39.61 -31.69 -22.57
N THR A 458 38.55 -32.01 -21.83
CA THR A 458 38.68 -32.83 -20.61
C THR A 458 37.91 -34.14 -20.77
N LYS A 459 38.60 -35.26 -20.47
CA LYS A 459 38.12 -36.64 -20.60
C LYS A 459 37.12 -36.99 -19.48
N ASN A 460 36.07 -37.74 -19.85
CA ASN A 460 35.11 -38.35 -18.94
C ASN A 460 35.79 -39.38 -18.02
N THR A 461 35.46 -39.35 -16.72
CA THR A 461 35.78 -40.39 -15.74
C THR A 461 34.48 -40.84 -15.05
N GLU A 462 34.46 -42.09 -14.59
CA GLU A 462 33.27 -42.89 -14.23
C GLU A 462 32.25 -42.25 -13.25
N GLU A 463 30.98 -42.61 -13.46
CA GLU A 463 29.78 -42.06 -12.83
C GLU A 463 29.54 -42.60 -11.40
N VAL A 464 29.57 -41.72 -10.40
CA VAL A 464 28.88 -41.95 -9.12
C VAL A 464 27.55 -41.20 -9.14
N LYS A 465 26.44 -41.93 -9.15
CA LYS A 465 25.08 -41.36 -9.18
C LYS A 465 24.76 -40.56 -7.91
N ASN A 466 24.86 -39.24 -7.95
CA ASN A 466 24.40 -38.33 -6.91
C ASN A 466 23.04 -37.71 -7.29
N LYS A 467 21.96 -38.29 -6.75
CA LYS A 467 20.56 -37.88 -7.00
C LYS A 467 20.23 -36.43 -6.61
N GLU A 468 21.11 -35.74 -5.86
CA GLU A 468 20.94 -34.37 -5.39
C GLU A 468 21.60 -33.32 -6.29
N LYS A 469 22.30 -33.73 -7.36
CA LYS A 469 22.99 -32.85 -8.31
C LYS A 469 22.56 -33.14 -9.75
N GLY A 470 22.96 -32.27 -10.68
CA GLY A 470 22.64 -32.45 -12.10
C GLY A 470 21.31 -31.87 -12.57
N ILE A 471 20.92 -32.26 -13.79
CA ILE A 471 19.79 -31.78 -14.55
C ILE A 471 18.94 -32.96 -14.99
N ASN A 472 17.63 -32.88 -14.76
CA ASN A 472 16.66 -33.82 -15.31
C ASN A 472 15.56 -33.06 -16.07
N ILE A 473 15.39 -33.34 -17.36
CA ILE A 473 14.35 -32.78 -18.23
C ILE A 473 13.56 -33.94 -18.83
N THR A 474 12.26 -34.05 -18.58
CA THR A 474 11.50 -35.28 -18.93
C THR A 474 10.77 -35.24 -20.27
N GLY A 475 10.41 -34.06 -20.78
CA GLY A 475 9.63 -33.90 -22.01
C GLY A 475 10.45 -33.75 -23.29
N ASP A 476 9.76 -33.37 -24.37
CA ASP A 476 10.38 -32.98 -25.63
C ASP A 476 11.25 -31.72 -25.42
N LEU A 477 12.45 -31.71 -25.98
CA LEU A 477 13.44 -30.67 -25.76
C LEU A 477 14.06 -30.18 -27.07
N ASP A 478 13.93 -28.87 -27.34
CA ASP A 478 14.73 -28.18 -28.35
C ASP A 478 15.82 -27.34 -27.67
N ASN A 479 17.08 -27.73 -27.87
CA ASN A 479 18.29 -27.08 -27.38
C ASN A 479 19.10 -26.42 -28.51
N THR A 480 18.47 -26.00 -29.62
CA THR A 480 19.16 -25.34 -30.74
C THR A 480 19.94 -24.09 -30.28
N GLU A 481 21.25 -24.05 -30.55
CA GLU A 481 22.17 -22.99 -30.05
C GLU A 481 22.17 -22.81 -28.52
N GLY A 482 21.54 -23.72 -27.76
CA GLY A 482 21.45 -23.66 -26.31
C GLY A 482 22.59 -24.40 -25.62
N VAL A 483 22.77 -24.14 -24.32
CA VAL A 483 23.74 -24.82 -23.47
C VAL A 483 23.05 -25.50 -22.30
N ILE A 484 23.29 -26.79 -22.13
CA ILE A 484 22.88 -27.58 -20.97
C ILE A 484 24.14 -28.17 -20.35
N ARG A 485 24.41 -27.86 -19.08
CA ARG A 485 25.62 -28.30 -18.41
C ARG A 485 25.42 -28.61 -16.93
N GLY A 486 25.88 -29.77 -16.50
CA GLY A 486 25.70 -30.26 -15.13
C GLY A 486 26.53 -31.51 -14.86
N ARG A 487 26.56 -31.96 -13.61
CA ARG A 487 27.26 -33.20 -13.22
C ARG A 487 26.63 -34.45 -13.81
N GLU A 488 25.30 -34.52 -13.70
CA GLU A 488 24.48 -35.56 -14.32
C GLU A 488 23.47 -34.87 -15.23
N ILE A 489 23.25 -35.43 -16.41
CA ILE A 489 22.26 -34.89 -17.36
C ILE A 489 21.38 -36.05 -17.81
N SER A 490 20.10 -35.96 -17.49
CA SER A 490 19.05 -36.86 -18.00
C SER A 490 18.06 -36.03 -18.81
N LEU A 491 17.87 -36.39 -20.08
CA LEU A 491 16.99 -35.68 -21.01
C LEU A 491 15.94 -36.65 -21.53
N GLY A 492 14.75 -36.12 -21.79
CA GLY A 492 13.68 -36.79 -22.52
C GLY A 492 14.00 -36.83 -24.01
N ASN A 493 12.97 -36.65 -24.84
CA ASN A 493 13.13 -36.70 -26.28
C ASN A 493 13.76 -35.39 -26.82
N LEU A 494 14.95 -35.49 -27.40
CA LEU A 494 15.65 -34.34 -27.97
C LEU A 494 15.12 -34.07 -29.40
N THR A 495 14.31 -33.03 -29.56
CA THR A 495 13.68 -32.66 -30.83
C THR A 495 14.54 -31.68 -31.66
N GLY A 496 15.50 -30.99 -31.04
CA GLY A 496 16.45 -30.10 -31.71
C GLY A 496 17.71 -29.87 -30.89
N ASN A 497 18.88 -29.84 -31.55
CA ASN A 497 20.17 -29.50 -30.91
C ASN A 497 21.18 -28.93 -31.91
N ASN A 498 20.72 -28.28 -32.99
CA ASN A 498 21.62 -27.73 -33.99
C ASN A 498 22.50 -26.65 -33.34
N LYS A 499 23.83 -26.83 -33.37
CA LYS A 499 24.82 -25.99 -32.66
C LYS A 499 24.59 -25.86 -31.15
N GLY A 500 23.76 -26.71 -30.55
CA GLY A 500 23.56 -26.77 -29.10
C GLY A 500 24.64 -27.61 -28.43
N LYS A 501 24.91 -27.32 -27.15
CA LYS A 501 25.88 -28.03 -26.30
C LYS A 501 25.20 -28.70 -25.13
N ILE A 502 25.57 -29.95 -24.87
CA ILE A 502 25.07 -30.76 -23.76
C ILE A 502 26.28 -31.46 -23.15
N ASP A 503 26.78 -30.91 -22.04
CA ASP A 503 28.06 -31.32 -21.45
C ASP A 503 27.87 -31.83 -20.02
N SER A 504 28.16 -33.13 -19.81
CA SER A 504 28.26 -33.69 -18.47
C SER A 504 29.69 -33.49 -17.93
N ILE A 505 29.85 -32.95 -16.72
CA ILE A 505 31.18 -32.74 -16.12
C ILE A 505 31.68 -33.93 -15.28
N GLY A 506 30.89 -35.01 -15.17
CA GLY A 506 31.26 -36.20 -14.39
C GLY A 506 31.44 -35.92 -12.89
N ALA A 507 31.83 -36.95 -12.13
CA ALA A 507 32.22 -36.75 -10.74
C ALA A 507 33.61 -36.09 -10.69
N LEU A 508 33.70 -34.92 -10.04
CA LEU A 508 34.97 -34.36 -9.55
C LEU A 508 35.48 -35.16 -8.34
#